data_AF-A0A661ZCI9-F1
#
_entry.id   AF-A0A661ZCI9-F1
#
_cell.length_a   1.000
_cell.length_b   1.000
_cell.length_c   1.000
_cell.angle_alpha   90.00
_cell.angle_beta   90.00
_cell.angle_gamma   90.00
#
_symmetry.space_group_name_H-M   'P 1'
#
loop_
_entity.id
_entity.type
_entity.pdbx_description
1 polymer ?
#
loop_
_entity_poly.entity_id
_entity_poly.type
_entity_poly.pdbx_seq_one_letter_code
_entity_poly.pdbx_strand_id
1 'polypeptide(L)'
;MKKYSAILSVLFAVLFFASCEKDSISDIANRPYATLEGSTVDGAVTRVRFESTDKLVSMPALDENGVPQDYSTTLSASLFGAPLTSDVTVDFEIVDTTGAKLGQEFTLSATQFVIPAGELSGSIDINVNNAEMPLDSVAPFLLKLTAASAGVIDTFFNVNQVRLYKNCLLDYTKFAGNYTNFINGAENAASIVELFDDDDFSQGLLIMQNFWYDDQDSLRLELKDDGTIVSPIGNQFINNQNAYGAYGRIMFEDIEGGLVTNNCTPIFVFTATPTLPDSGYWWGGPFDFMFIKDSKGHVTVKINKPIGKPVKDPRR
;
A
#
# COMPACT_ATOMS: atom_id res chain seq x y z
N MET A 1 20.12 83.39 -2.90
CA MET A 1 19.06 82.80 -3.76
C MET A 1 18.61 81.50 -3.11
N LYS A 2 17.28 81.31 -3.02
CA LYS A 2 16.49 80.05 -3.03
C LYS A 2 17.14 78.76 -2.46
N LYS A 3 16.51 77.88 -1.68
CA LYS A 3 15.20 77.73 -0.99
C LYS A 3 15.21 76.26 -0.48
N TYR A 4 14.71 76.00 0.73
CA TYR A 4 14.15 74.73 1.29
C TYR A 4 15.02 73.45 1.27
N SER A 5 15.36 72.82 2.40
CA SER A 5 14.52 72.20 3.46
C SER A 5 13.61 71.08 2.95
N ALA A 6 13.98 69.82 3.23
CA ALA A 6 13.03 68.71 3.35
C ALA A 6 13.58 67.68 4.33
N ILE A 7 12.79 67.47 5.37
CA ILE A 7 12.96 66.58 6.51
C ILE A 7 12.89 65.13 6.04
N LEU A 8 13.89 64.33 6.39
CA LEU A 8 13.95 62.90 6.12
C LEU A 8 13.23 62.14 7.24
N SER A 9 11.93 61.92 7.08
CA SER A 9 11.15 60.98 7.89
C SER A 9 11.17 59.61 7.21
N VAL A 10 12.10 58.74 7.63
CA VAL A 10 12.09 57.32 7.23
C VAL A 10 11.10 56.59 8.13
N LEU A 11 9.89 56.42 7.63
CA LEU A 11 8.85 55.58 8.22
C LEU A 11 9.20 54.11 7.90
N PHE A 12 9.55 53.35 8.92
CA PHE A 12 9.70 51.89 8.87
C PHE A 12 8.32 51.26 8.62
N ALA A 13 8.01 50.94 7.36
CA ALA A 13 6.90 50.08 7.01
C ALA A 13 7.39 48.63 7.08
N VAL A 14 7.07 47.97 8.19
CA VAL A 14 7.20 46.52 8.35
C VAL A 14 6.16 45.86 7.44
N LEU A 15 6.59 45.42 6.27
CA LEU A 15 5.82 44.49 5.43
C LEU A 15 5.87 43.12 6.09
N PHE A 16 4.88 42.81 6.92
CA PHE A 16 4.49 41.44 7.21
C PHE A 16 3.91 40.84 5.93
N PHE A 17 4.75 40.19 5.13
CA PHE A 17 4.26 39.13 4.26
C PHE A 17 3.86 37.97 5.18
N ALA A 18 2.55 37.83 5.43
CA ALA A 18 2.00 36.55 5.85
C ALA A 18 2.31 35.56 4.71
N SER A 19 3.36 34.77 4.90
CA SER A 19 3.61 33.57 4.13
C SER A 19 2.39 32.68 4.34
N CYS A 20 1.46 32.68 3.40
CA CYS A 20 0.47 31.64 3.28
C CYS A 20 1.24 30.44 2.75
N GLU A 21 1.92 29.74 3.66
CA GLU A 21 2.62 28.51 3.37
C GLU A 21 1.54 27.52 2.93
N LYS A 22 1.55 27.21 1.65
CA LYS A 22 0.66 26.23 1.05
C LYS A 22 1.09 24.90 1.63
N ASP A 23 0.41 24.44 2.69
CA ASP A 23 0.67 23.15 3.33
C ASP A 23 0.87 22.10 2.24
N SER A 24 2.05 21.50 2.20
CA SER A 24 2.38 20.52 1.17
C SER A 24 1.65 19.22 1.48
N ILE A 25 1.36 18.42 0.45
CA ILE A 25 0.66 17.12 0.56
C ILE A 25 1.37 16.20 1.58
N SER A 26 2.69 16.31 1.74
CA SER A 26 3.47 15.57 2.74
C SER A 26 3.25 16.01 4.19
N ASP A 27 2.81 17.24 4.44
CA ASP A 27 2.63 17.80 5.79
C ASP A 27 1.27 17.44 6.40
N ILE A 28 0.30 17.04 5.57
CA ILE A 28 -1.04 16.59 6.01
C ILE A 28 -1.00 15.09 6.37
N ALA A 29 -0.30 14.27 5.59
CA ALA A 29 -0.23 12.82 5.78
C ALA A 29 0.56 12.37 7.02
N ASN A 30 1.44 13.22 7.56
CA ASN A 30 2.36 12.86 8.66
C ASN A 30 2.00 13.47 10.03
N ARG A 31 0.82 14.09 10.19
CA ARG A 31 0.44 14.62 11.51
C ARG A 31 0.07 13.47 12.43
N PRO A 32 0.70 13.34 13.61
CA PRO A 32 0.37 12.26 14.55
C PRO A 32 -1.10 12.36 14.95
N TYR A 33 -1.77 11.20 14.95
CA TYR A 33 -3.11 11.01 15.52
C TYR A 33 -3.08 11.40 16.99
N ALA A 34 -3.37 12.67 17.28
CA ALA A 34 -3.63 13.09 18.65
C ALA A 34 -5.03 12.60 19.00
N THR A 35 -5.10 11.57 19.85
CA THR A 35 -6.33 11.09 20.48
C THR A 35 -6.97 12.26 21.24
N LEU A 36 -7.94 12.93 20.62
CA LEU A 36 -8.75 13.97 21.27
C LEU A 36 -9.88 13.30 22.06
N GLU A 37 -9.52 12.46 23.02
CA GLU A 37 -10.43 12.10 24.11
C GLU A 37 -10.37 13.20 25.17
N GLY A 38 -11.48 13.92 25.35
CA GLY A 38 -11.71 14.66 26.59
C GLY A 38 -11.66 16.19 26.59
N SER A 39 -11.93 16.89 25.48
CA SER A 39 -12.21 18.33 25.56
C SER A 39 -13.72 18.61 25.62
N THR A 40 -14.31 18.44 26.79
CA THR A 40 -15.63 19.01 27.10
C THR A 40 -15.45 20.51 27.35
N VAL A 41 -15.53 21.31 26.28
CA VAL A 41 -15.69 22.75 26.40
C VAL A 41 -17.15 23.03 26.69
N ASP A 42 -17.40 23.68 27.82
CA ASP A 42 -18.71 24.15 28.28
C ASP A 42 -19.38 24.98 27.17
N GLY A 43 -20.54 24.52 26.68
CA GLY A 43 -21.19 25.03 25.46
C GLY A 43 -20.98 24.20 24.18
N ALA A 44 -20.82 22.88 24.30
CA ALA A 44 -20.51 21.88 23.26
C ALA A 44 -20.89 22.28 21.81
N VAL A 45 -19.95 22.92 21.12
CA VAL A 45 -20.06 23.20 19.69
C VAL A 45 -19.97 21.87 18.96
N THR A 46 -21.06 21.49 18.28
CA THR A 46 -21.06 20.30 17.42
C THR A 46 -20.19 20.57 16.21
N ARG A 47 -19.23 19.68 15.93
CA ARG A 47 -18.30 19.81 14.82
C ARG A 47 -18.58 18.83 13.71
N VAL A 48 -18.40 19.24 12.47
CA VAL A 48 -18.48 18.34 11.30
C VAL A 48 -17.08 18.01 10.83
N ARG A 49 -16.77 16.72 10.66
CA ARG A 49 -15.44 16.26 10.23
C ARG A 49 -15.50 14.96 9.45
N PHE A 50 -14.51 14.69 8.60
CA PHE A 50 -14.31 13.34 8.10
C PHE A 50 -13.93 12.39 9.26
N GLU A 51 -14.26 11.10 9.11
CA GLU A 51 -13.90 10.08 10.10
C GLU A 51 -12.40 9.76 10.09
N SER A 52 -11.75 9.98 8.95
CA SER A 52 -10.31 9.84 8.74
C SER A 52 -9.81 11.00 7.86
N THR A 53 -8.51 11.32 7.92
CA THR A 53 -7.85 12.25 6.99
C THR A 53 -7.31 11.56 5.74
N ASP A 54 -7.29 10.24 5.71
CA ASP A 54 -6.85 9.45 4.56
C ASP A 54 -7.76 8.23 4.34
N LYS A 55 -8.03 7.91 3.09
CA LYS A 55 -8.79 6.74 2.68
C LYS A 55 -8.13 6.09 1.46
N LEU A 56 -7.60 4.89 1.64
CA LEU A 56 -7.19 4.03 0.53
C LEU A 56 -8.40 3.27 0.01
N VAL A 57 -8.61 3.34 -1.30
CA VAL A 57 -9.58 2.56 -2.05
C VAL A 57 -8.78 1.63 -2.96
N SER A 58 -8.50 0.42 -2.48
CA SER A 58 -7.83 -0.62 -3.24
C SER A 58 -8.86 -1.54 -3.88
N MET A 59 -8.70 -1.84 -5.17
CA MET A 59 -9.66 -2.68 -5.88
C MET A 59 -9.06 -3.44 -7.05
N PRO A 60 -9.57 -4.66 -7.33
CA PRO A 60 -9.12 -5.47 -8.44
C PRO A 60 -9.43 -4.80 -9.78
N ALA A 61 -8.43 -4.83 -10.66
CA ALA A 61 -8.43 -4.16 -11.93
C ALA A 61 -9.29 -4.85 -12.97
N LEU A 62 -9.60 -6.13 -12.75
CA LEU A 62 -10.24 -7.05 -13.68
C LEU A 62 -11.15 -8.00 -12.90
N ASP A 63 -12.27 -8.42 -13.49
CA ASP A 63 -13.08 -9.53 -12.99
C ASP A 63 -12.43 -10.89 -13.32
N GLU A 64 -13.11 -11.98 -12.96
CA GLU A 64 -12.70 -13.35 -13.28
C GLU A 64 -12.53 -13.62 -14.79
N ASN A 65 -13.12 -12.78 -15.65
CA ASN A 65 -13.06 -12.88 -17.10
C ASN A 65 -12.00 -11.93 -17.71
N GLY A 66 -11.25 -11.19 -16.88
CA GLY A 66 -10.26 -10.23 -17.36
C GLY A 66 -10.86 -8.92 -17.86
N VAL A 67 -12.06 -8.54 -17.40
CA VAL A 67 -12.75 -7.30 -17.78
C VAL A 67 -12.66 -6.28 -16.65
N PRO A 68 -12.28 -5.01 -16.91
CA PRO A 68 -12.31 -3.97 -15.89
C PRO A 68 -13.70 -3.79 -15.29
N GLN A 69 -13.81 -3.83 -13.97
CA GLN A 69 -15.07 -3.66 -13.26
C GLN A 69 -15.08 -2.35 -12.48
N ASP A 70 -16.06 -1.49 -12.75
CA ASP A 70 -16.26 -0.26 -11.95
C ASP A 70 -16.69 -0.60 -10.53
N TYR A 71 -16.37 0.30 -9.59
CA TYR A 71 -16.65 0.08 -8.18
C TYR A 71 -17.19 1.35 -7.52
N SER A 72 -17.93 1.17 -6.41
CA SER A 72 -18.44 2.28 -5.61
C SER A 72 -18.03 2.12 -4.15
N THR A 73 -17.54 3.19 -3.53
CA THR A 73 -17.23 3.24 -2.10
C THR A 73 -17.81 4.50 -1.47
N THR A 74 -18.02 4.50 -0.16
CA THR A 74 -18.58 5.66 0.55
C THR A 74 -17.52 6.40 1.34
N LEU A 75 -17.50 7.72 1.30
CA LEU A 75 -16.74 8.54 2.24
C LEU A 75 -17.70 9.21 3.21
N SER A 76 -17.47 9.02 4.50
CA SER A 76 -18.36 9.51 5.56
C SER A 76 -17.77 10.72 6.28
N ALA A 77 -18.65 11.61 6.70
CA ALA A 77 -18.34 12.64 7.68
C ALA A 77 -19.36 12.59 8.81
N SER A 78 -18.91 12.98 9.99
CA SER A 78 -19.64 12.76 11.23
C SER A 78 -19.67 14.02 12.09
N LEU A 79 -20.75 14.14 12.86
CA LEU A 79 -20.93 15.10 13.92
C LEU A 79 -20.15 14.63 15.14
N PHE A 80 -19.22 15.46 15.61
CA PHE A 80 -18.54 15.29 16.87
C PHE A 80 -19.15 16.25 17.90
N GLY A 81 -20.00 15.71 18.77
CA GLY A 81 -20.84 16.47 19.68
C GLY A 81 -22.17 15.76 19.92
N ALA A 82 -23.19 16.50 20.35
CA ALA A 82 -24.54 15.96 20.44
C ALA A 82 -25.17 15.86 19.03
N PRO A 83 -25.99 14.82 18.75
CA PRO A 83 -26.81 14.79 17.55
C PRO A 83 -27.69 16.04 17.45
N LEU A 84 -27.86 16.55 16.24
CA LEU A 84 -28.69 17.72 15.98
C LEU A 84 -30.14 17.30 15.68
N THR A 85 -31.11 18.11 16.09
CA THR A 85 -32.55 17.82 15.93
C THR A 85 -33.10 18.18 14.55
N SER A 86 -32.23 18.60 13.63
CA SER A 86 -32.56 18.98 12.26
C SER A 86 -31.48 18.45 11.32
N ASP A 87 -31.85 18.15 10.07
CA ASP A 87 -30.92 17.75 9.03
C ASP A 87 -29.78 18.77 8.87
N VAL A 88 -28.56 18.26 8.70
CA VAL A 88 -27.36 19.07 8.42
C VAL A 88 -26.95 18.82 6.98
N THR A 89 -27.02 19.85 6.14
CA THR A 89 -26.42 19.79 4.80
C THR A 89 -24.95 20.16 4.92
N VAL A 90 -24.08 19.31 4.38
CA VAL A 90 -22.63 19.51 4.38
C VAL A 90 -22.16 19.65 2.95
N ASP A 91 -21.53 20.78 2.66
CA ASP A 91 -20.92 21.08 1.38
C ASP A 91 -19.45 20.66 1.39
N PHE A 92 -18.97 20.16 0.26
CA PHE A 92 -17.56 19.83 0.07
C PHE A 92 -17.12 20.16 -1.35
N GLU A 93 -15.81 20.24 -1.54
CA GLU A 93 -15.18 20.47 -2.83
C GLU A 93 -13.98 19.56 -3.01
N ILE A 94 -13.61 19.30 -4.28
CA ILE A 94 -12.32 18.68 -4.59
C ILE A 94 -11.31 19.81 -4.76
N VAL A 95 -10.28 19.83 -3.90
CA VAL A 95 -9.26 20.88 -3.89
C VAL A 95 -7.98 20.50 -4.65
N ASP A 96 -7.80 19.22 -4.96
CA ASP A 96 -6.67 18.72 -5.74
C ASP A 96 -7.06 17.43 -6.50
N THR A 97 -6.73 17.40 -7.80
CA THR A 97 -6.91 16.27 -8.75
C THR A 97 -5.63 15.94 -9.51
N THR A 98 -4.47 16.39 -9.02
CA THR A 98 -3.18 16.16 -9.69
C THR A 98 -2.84 14.67 -9.82
N GLY A 99 -3.38 13.83 -8.95
CA GLY A 99 -3.32 12.36 -9.06
C GLY A 99 -4.48 11.77 -9.85
N ALA A 100 -5.69 11.83 -9.28
CA ALA A 100 -6.90 11.25 -9.88
C ALA A 100 -7.76 12.28 -10.64
N LYS A 101 -8.25 11.91 -11.83
CA LYS A 101 -9.04 12.79 -12.71
C LYS A 101 -10.55 12.64 -12.52
N LEU A 102 -11.18 13.66 -11.93
CA LEU A 102 -12.64 13.74 -11.80
C LEU A 102 -13.33 13.68 -13.19
N GLY A 103 -14.38 12.86 -13.30
CA GLY A 103 -15.15 12.65 -14.52
C GLY A 103 -14.54 11.64 -15.50
N GLN A 104 -13.29 11.21 -15.28
CA GLN A 104 -12.63 10.17 -16.08
C GLN A 104 -12.37 8.94 -15.25
N GLU A 105 -11.57 9.06 -14.19
CA GLU A 105 -11.11 7.97 -13.33
C GLU A 105 -12.06 7.77 -12.14
N PHE A 106 -12.77 8.82 -11.71
CA PHE A 106 -13.82 8.71 -10.69
C PHE A 106 -14.89 9.79 -10.84
N THR A 107 -16.05 9.57 -10.22
CA THR A 107 -17.13 10.54 -10.05
C THR A 107 -17.62 10.51 -8.60
N LEU A 108 -18.28 11.59 -8.18
CA LEU A 108 -18.95 11.67 -6.89
C LEU A 108 -20.47 11.69 -7.12
N SER A 109 -21.25 11.07 -6.23
CA SER A 109 -22.72 11.03 -6.39
C SER A 109 -23.38 12.40 -6.21
N ALA A 110 -22.72 13.35 -5.54
CA ALA A 110 -23.19 14.71 -5.31
C ALA A 110 -22.03 15.68 -5.06
N THR A 111 -22.36 16.95 -4.78
CA THR A 111 -21.43 17.99 -4.25
C THR A 111 -21.74 18.39 -2.81
N GLN A 112 -22.78 17.78 -2.23
CA GLN A 112 -23.21 17.93 -0.84
C GLN A 112 -23.82 16.61 -0.36
N PHE A 113 -23.77 16.34 0.93
CA PHE A 113 -24.52 15.24 1.55
C PHE A 113 -25.28 15.75 2.77
N VAL A 114 -26.23 14.94 3.26
CA VAL A 114 -27.07 15.28 4.40
C VAL A 114 -26.76 14.32 5.55
N ILE A 115 -26.58 14.87 6.75
CA ILE A 115 -26.65 14.13 8.01
C ILE A 115 -28.08 14.30 8.54
N PRO A 116 -28.92 13.24 8.53
CA PRO A 116 -30.31 13.35 8.97
C PRO A 116 -30.44 13.78 10.44
N ALA A 117 -31.56 14.40 10.79
CA ALA A 117 -31.89 14.74 12.16
C ALA A 117 -31.81 13.52 13.09
N GLY A 118 -31.10 13.65 14.20
CA GLY A 118 -30.88 12.57 15.17
C GLY A 118 -29.74 11.61 14.82
N GLU A 119 -29.21 11.66 13.60
CA GLU A 119 -28.06 10.87 13.18
C GLU A 119 -26.74 11.57 13.47
N LEU A 120 -25.67 10.78 13.53
CA LEU A 120 -24.31 11.29 13.76
C LEU A 120 -23.47 11.36 12.49
N SER A 121 -23.90 10.78 11.38
CA SER A 121 -23.09 10.74 10.17
C SER A 121 -23.92 10.79 8.88
N GLY A 122 -23.23 11.18 7.82
CA GLY A 122 -23.72 11.16 6.45
C GLY A 122 -22.56 10.80 5.54
N SER A 123 -22.86 10.40 4.31
CA SER A 123 -21.85 9.90 3.39
C SER A 123 -22.08 10.36 1.96
N ILE A 124 -21.01 10.29 1.18
CA ILE A 124 -21.02 10.43 -0.26
C ILE A 124 -20.46 9.19 -0.93
N ASP A 125 -21.05 8.80 -2.06
CA ASP A 125 -20.53 7.72 -2.89
C ASP A 125 -19.48 8.26 -3.86
N ILE A 126 -18.38 7.53 -3.94
CA ILE A 126 -17.28 7.69 -4.88
C ILE A 126 -17.39 6.51 -5.85
N ASN A 127 -17.71 6.80 -7.10
CA ASN A 127 -17.78 5.80 -8.16
C ASN A 127 -16.48 5.86 -8.97
N VAL A 128 -15.74 4.78 -9.00
CA VAL A 128 -14.45 4.65 -9.67
C VAL A 128 -14.65 3.98 -11.02
N ASN A 129 -14.15 4.62 -12.06
CA ASN A 129 -14.12 4.08 -13.42
C ASN A 129 -12.79 3.37 -13.64
N ASN A 130 -12.81 2.05 -13.53
CA ASN A 130 -11.60 1.27 -13.55
C ASN A 130 -10.99 1.19 -14.95
N ALA A 131 -11.77 1.39 -16.02
CA ALA A 131 -11.23 1.35 -17.38
C ALA A 131 -10.22 2.47 -17.65
N GLU A 132 -10.41 3.63 -17.05
CA GLU A 132 -9.58 4.83 -17.25
C GLU A 132 -8.42 4.94 -16.25
N MET A 133 -8.42 4.13 -15.19
CA MET A 133 -7.36 4.14 -14.19
C MET A 133 -6.10 3.40 -14.67
N PRO A 134 -4.89 3.97 -14.43
CA PRO A 134 -3.65 3.26 -14.70
C PRO A 134 -3.45 2.11 -13.71
N LEU A 135 -3.07 0.95 -14.23
CA LEU A 135 -2.78 -0.24 -13.44
C LEU A 135 -1.55 -0.01 -12.55
N ASP A 136 -1.56 -0.59 -11.34
CA ASP A 136 -0.45 -0.55 -10.38
C ASP A 136 0.01 0.88 -10.04
N SER A 137 -0.93 1.83 -10.06
CA SER A 137 -0.66 3.23 -9.73
C SER A 137 -1.64 3.74 -8.69
N VAL A 138 -1.11 4.52 -7.74
CA VAL A 138 -1.92 5.22 -6.74
C VAL A 138 -2.25 6.60 -7.29
N ALA A 139 -3.53 6.87 -7.48
CA ALA A 139 -4.06 8.14 -7.95
C ALA A 139 -4.75 8.87 -6.78
N PRO A 140 -4.07 9.84 -6.12
CA PRO A 140 -4.67 10.59 -5.03
C PRO A 140 -5.53 11.77 -5.51
N PHE A 141 -6.55 12.11 -4.73
CA PHE A 141 -7.24 13.41 -4.78
C PHE A 141 -7.58 13.89 -3.37
N LEU A 142 -7.83 15.19 -3.22
CA LEU A 142 -8.18 15.80 -1.93
C LEU A 142 -9.62 16.29 -1.93
N LEU A 143 -10.41 15.79 -0.98
CA LEU A 143 -11.75 16.27 -0.69
C LEU A 143 -11.72 17.18 0.53
N LYS A 144 -12.40 18.32 0.49
CA LYS A 144 -12.46 19.28 1.60
C LYS A 144 -13.90 19.63 1.95
N LEU A 145 -14.27 19.55 3.23
CA LEU A 145 -15.51 20.11 3.75
C LEU A 145 -15.41 21.64 3.75
N THR A 146 -16.35 22.31 3.11
CA THR A 146 -16.33 23.77 2.90
C THR A 146 -17.36 24.49 3.76
N ALA A 147 -18.53 23.89 3.96
CA ALA A 147 -19.59 24.47 4.77
C ALA A 147 -20.49 23.38 5.39
N ALA A 148 -21.19 23.76 6.45
CA ALA A 148 -22.27 22.98 7.02
C ALA A 148 -23.41 23.93 7.42
N SER A 149 -24.67 23.52 7.20
CA SER A 149 -25.84 24.33 7.55
C SER A 149 -26.01 24.52 9.06
N ALA A 150 -25.42 23.64 9.87
CA ALA A 150 -25.36 23.72 11.32
C ALA A 150 -24.06 23.06 11.85
N GLY A 151 -23.63 23.47 13.03
CA GLY A 151 -22.34 23.08 13.59
C GLY A 151 -21.18 23.90 13.00
N VAL A 152 -19.94 23.50 13.32
CA VAL A 152 -18.72 24.14 12.83
C VAL A 152 -17.86 23.10 12.14
N ILE A 153 -17.36 23.39 10.94
CA ILE A 153 -16.39 22.52 10.26
C ILE A 153 -15.13 22.41 11.12
N ASP A 154 -14.70 21.18 11.43
CA ASP A 154 -13.45 20.97 12.15
C ASP A 154 -12.26 21.18 11.21
N THR A 155 -11.50 22.26 11.41
CA THR A 155 -10.38 22.64 10.54
C THR A 155 -9.22 21.64 10.52
N PHE A 156 -9.15 20.68 11.44
CA PHE A 156 -8.12 19.65 11.44
C PHE A 156 -8.50 18.41 10.63
N PHE A 157 -9.80 18.13 10.51
CA PHE A 157 -10.35 16.94 9.89
C PHE A 157 -11.32 17.27 8.75
N ASN A 158 -11.21 18.48 8.19
CA ASN A 158 -12.01 18.92 7.07
C ASN A 158 -11.39 18.58 5.72
N VAL A 159 -10.22 17.96 5.67
CA VAL A 159 -9.60 17.47 4.44
C VAL A 159 -9.40 15.97 4.57
N ASN A 160 -9.80 15.24 3.53
CA ASN A 160 -9.53 13.82 3.37
C ASN A 160 -8.75 13.60 2.07
N GLN A 161 -7.63 12.91 2.16
CA GLN A 161 -6.91 12.38 1.02
C GLN A 161 -7.51 11.04 0.63
N VAL A 162 -8.13 10.97 -0.53
CA VAL A 162 -8.59 9.70 -1.09
C VAL A 162 -7.54 9.21 -2.06
N ARG A 163 -7.05 7.99 -1.84
CA ARG A 163 -6.07 7.31 -2.68
C ARG A 163 -6.77 6.20 -3.43
N LEU A 164 -6.95 6.37 -4.72
CA LEU A 164 -7.48 5.31 -5.58
C LEU A 164 -6.33 4.42 -6.01
N TYR A 165 -6.45 3.11 -5.81
CA TYR A 165 -5.45 2.14 -6.21
C TYR A 165 -6.13 1.02 -6.98
N LYS A 166 -5.80 0.93 -8.27
CA LYS A 166 -6.21 -0.16 -9.14
C LYS A 166 -5.15 -1.25 -9.04
N ASN A 167 -5.37 -2.24 -8.16
CA ASN A 167 -4.53 -3.42 -8.04
C ASN A 167 -5.01 -4.47 -9.04
N CYS A 168 -4.19 -5.43 -9.47
CA CYS A 168 -4.74 -6.56 -10.23
C CYS A 168 -5.61 -7.44 -9.34
N LEU A 169 -6.69 -8.01 -9.90
CA LEU A 169 -7.25 -9.22 -9.31
C LEU A 169 -6.14 -10.27 -9.40
N LEU A 170 -5.59 -10.64 -8.25
CA LEU A 170 -4.63 -11.72 -8.17
C LEU A 170 -5.43 -12.99 -8.44
N ASP A 171 -5.43 -13.44 -9.68
CA ASP A 171 -5.95 -14.76 -10.01
C ASP A 171 -4.91 -15.78 -9.53
N TYR A 172 -5.08 -16.22 -8.28
CA TYR A 172 -4.20 -17.19 -7.60
C TYR A 172 -3.94 -18.42 -8.46
N THR A 173 -4.90 -18.86 -9.28
CA THR A 173 -4.73 -20.02 -10.14
C THR A 173 -3.65 -19.82 -11.21
N LYS A 174 -3.41 -18.57 -11.62
CA LYS A 174 -2.31 -18.23 -12.55
C LYS A 174 -0.93 -18.35 -11.90
N PHE A 175 -0.85 -18.48 -10.59
CA PHE A 175 0.42 -18.71 -9.89
C PHE A 175 0.77 -20.19 -9.85
N ALA A 176 -0.20 -21.10 -10.01
CA ALA A 176 0.11 -22.52 -10.12
C ALA A 176 0.84 -22.84 -11.45
N GLY A 177 1.70 -23.85 -11.41
CA GLY A 177 2.34 -24.42 -12.59
C GLY A 177 3.83 -24.73 -12.41
N ASN A 178 4.50 -24.98 -13.53
CA ASN A 178 5.93 -25.28 -13.56
C ASN A 178 6.75 -24.01 -13.78
N TYR A 179 7.77 -23.83 -12.95
CA TYR A 179 8.63 -22.66 -12.91
C TYR A 179 10.04 -23.06 -13.28
N THR A 180 10.65 -22.40 -14.28
CA THR A 180 12.03 -22.72 -14.68
C THR A 180 12.99 -21.97 -13.77
N ASN A 181 13.90 -22.72 -13.14
CA ASN A 181 14.86 -22.14 -12.23
C ASN A 181 16.13 -21.73 -12.97
N PHE A 182 16.70 -20.56 -12.66
CA PHE A 182 18.02 -20.16 -13.14
C PHE A 182 18.97 -19.84 -11.98
N ILE A 183 20.03 -20.62 -11.87
CA ILE A 183 21.09 -20.42 -10.89
C ILE A 183 22.31 -19.87 -11.62
N ASN A 184 22.73 -18.64 -11.28
CA ASN A 184 23.86 -17.96 -11.95
C ASN A 184 23.71 -17.87 -13.48
N GLY A 185 22.48 -17.74 -13.99
CA GLY A 185 22.18 -17.66 -15.41
C GLY A 185 22.16 -19.00 -16.16
N ALA A 186 22.40 -20.12 -15.47
CA ALA A 186 22.19 -21.46 -16.02
C ALA A 186 20.81 -21.99 -15.62
N GLU A 187 20.09 -22.55 -16.60
CA GLU A 187 18.82 -23.24 -16.36
C GLU A 187 19.03 -24.47 -15.46
N ASN A 188 18.15 -24.63 -14.49
CA ASN A 188 18.10 -25.75 -13.56
C ASN A 188 16.71 -26.41 -13.64
N ALA A 189 16.56 -27.56 -13.00
CA ALA A 189 15.30 -28.29 -12.97
C ALA A 189 14.15 -27.42 -12.42
N ALA A 190 12.94 -27.65 -12.93
CA ALA A 190 11.79 -26.80 -12.65
C ALA A 190 11.27 -26.98 -11.22
N SER A 191 10.85 -25.89 -10.58
CA SER A 191 10.03 -25.95 -9.38
C SER A 191 8.55 -26.04 -9.76
N ILE A 192 7.75 -26.67 -8.93
CA ILE A 192 6.29 -26.72 -9.08
C ILE A 192 5.71 -25.77 -8.04
N VAL A 193 4.85 -24.85 -8.48
CA VAL A 193 4.05 -24.02 -7.58
C VAL A 193 2.64 -24.55 -7.61
N GLU A 194 2.13 -24.91 -6.44
CA GLU A 194 0.76 -25.35 -6.24
C GLU A 194 0.01 -24.35 -5.35
N LEU A 195 -1.32 -24.33 -5.49
CA LEU A 195 -2.17 -23.63 -4.55
C LEU A 195 -2.47 -24.55 -3.37
N PHE A 196 -2.49 -23.98 -2.17
CA PHE A 196 -3.01 -24.66 -1.00
C PHE A 196 -3.99 -23.75 -0.24
N ASP A 197 -4.94 -24.40 0.41
CA ASP A 197 -5.96 -23.79 1.26
C ASP A 197 -6.04 -24.65 2.52
N ASP A 198 -5.82 -24.04 3.69
CA ASP A 198 -5.98 -24.68 4.99
C ASP A 198 -6.60 -23.70 6.00
N ASP A 199 -6.93 -24.21 7.20
CA ASP A 199 -7.65 -23.43 8.23
C ASP A 199 -6.89 -22.16 8.67
N ASP A 200 -5.57 -22.12 8.47
CA ASP A 200 -4.71 -21.01 8.85
C ASP A 200 -4.37 -20.11 7.63
N PHE A 201 -4.48 -20.61 6.40
CA PHE A 201 -4.11 -19.93 5.15
C PHE A 201 -5.14 -20.19 4.03
N SER A 202 -6.03 -19.22 3.81
CA SER A 202 -7.08 -19.34 2.79
C SER A 202 -6.55 -19.32 1.35
N GLN A 203 -5.34 -18.79 1.12
CA GLN A 203 -4.75 -18.58 -0.21
C GLN A 203 -3.22 -18.68 -0.18
N GLY A 204 -2.73 -19.92 -0.03
CA GLY A 204 -1.31 -20.22 0.03
C GLY A 204 -0.70 -20.65 -1.32
N LEU A 205 0.58 -20.34 -1.51
CA LEU A 205 1.43 -20.90 -2.56
C LEU A 205 2.41 -21.91 -1.96
N LEU A 206 2.40 -23.13 -2.48
CA LEU A 206 3.35 -24.18 -2.13
C LEU A 206 4.38 -24.32 -3.24
N ILE A 207 5.62 -23.88 -3.00
CA ILE A 207 6.72 -24.07 -3.94
C ILE A 207 7.45 -25.37 -3.58
N MET A 208 7.40 -26.34 -4.49
CA MET A 208 8.00 -27.65 -4.36
C MET A 208 9.14 -27.83 -5.35
N GLN A 209 10.10 -28.67 -4.95
CA GLN A 209 11.18 -29.21 -5.79
C GLN A 209 12.23 -28.20 -6.27
N ASN A 210 13.44 -28.70 -6.49
CA ASN A 210 14.53 -28.09 -7.26
C ASN A 210 15.07 -26.74 -6.76
N PHE A 211 15.03 -26.51 -5.45
CA PHE A 211 15.79 -25.42 -4.84
C PHE A 211 17.31 -25.62 -5.01
N TRP A 212 17.79 -26.86 -5.13
CA TRP A 212 19.20 -27.14 -5.44
C TRP A 212 19.48 -28.56 -6.00
N TYR A 213 19.10 -29.68 -5.35
CA TYR A 213 19.50 -31.04 -5.80
C TYR A 213 18.63 -32.27 -5.41
N ASP A 214 17.72 -32.24 -4.42
CA ASP A 214 16.85 -33.39 -4.09
C ASP A 214 15.60 -32.96 -3.29
N ASP A 215 14.46 -33.61 -3.53
CA ASP A 215 13.14 -32.96 -3.62
C ASP A 215 12.07 -33.54 -2.68
N GLN A 216 12.05 -33.14 -1.41
CA GLN A 216 10.89 -33.43 -0.53
C GLN A 216 10.39 -32.23 0.28
N ASP A 217 11.14 -31.13 0.30
CA ASP A 217 10.77 -29.97 1.11
C ASP A 217 10.04 -28.92 0.27
N SER A 218 9.14 -28.21 0.92
CA SER A 218 8.26 -27.21 0.31
C SER A 218 8.40 -25.86 1.00
N LEU A 219 8.45 -24.78 0.23
CA LEU A 219 8.30 -23.42 0.74
C LEU A 219 6.82 -23.04 0.71
N ARG A 220 6.27 -22.62 1.85
CA ARG A 220 4.91 -22.11 1.96
C ARG A 220 4.92 -20.59 1.92
N LEU A 221 4.12 -19.99 1.08
CA LEU A 221 3.98 -18.54 1.02
C LEU A 221 2.49 -18.20 1.12
N GLU A 222 2.17 -17.09 1.77
CA GLU A 222 0.82 -16.56 1.82
C GLU A 222 0.78 -15.28 0.99
N LEU A 223 -0.15 -15.19 0.04
CA LEU A 223 -0.36 -13.99 -0.76
C LEU A 223 -1.53 -13.21 -0.14
N LYS A 224 -1.25 -11.99 0.33
CA LYS A 224 -2.21 -11.10 0.96
C LYS A 224 -3.03 -10.34 -0.08
N ASP A 225 -4.20 -9.85 0.33
CA ASP A 225 -5.13 -9.08 -0.51
C ASP A 225 -4.52 -7.77 -1.07
N ASP A 226 -3.50 -7.24 -0.40
CA ASP A 226 -2.75 -6.06 -0.85
C ASP A 226 -1.66 -6.40 -1.90
N GLY A 227 -1.54 -7.67 -2.29
CA GLY A 227 -0.54 -8.17 -3.22
C GLY A 227 0.84 -8.39 -2.61
N THR A 228 0.97 -8.30 -1.28
CA THR A 228 2.19 -8.68 -0.57
C THR A 228 2.26 -10.17 -0.33
N ILE A 229 3.47 -10.71 -0.29
CA ILE A 229 3.71 -12.11 0.07
C ILE A 229 4.43 -12.16 1.39
N VAL A 230 3.95 -13.03 2.27
CA VAL A 230 4.57 -13.29 3.56
C VAL A 230 4.82 -14.78 3.74
N SER A 231 5.84 -15.10 4.53
CA SER A 231 5.97 -16.45 5.08
C SER A 231 4.99 -16.62 6.25
N PRO A 232 4.06 -17.57 6.17
CA PRO A 232 3.09 -17.78 7.26
C PRO A 232 3.72 -18.30 8.56
N ILE A 233 4.93 -18.84 8.48
CA ILE A 233 5.63 -19.54 9.57
C ILE A 233 6.94 -18.85 9.96
N GLY A 234 7.14 -17.58 9.56
CA GLY A 234 8.39 -16.85 9.80
C GLY A 234 9.55 -17.53 9.07
N ASN A 235 10.52 -18.07 9.81
CA ASN A 235 11.67 -18.74 9.22
C ASN A 235 11.32 -20.15 8.71
N GLN A 236 11.54 -20.39 7.42
CA GLN A 236 11.34 -21.71 6.81
C GLN A 236 12.67 -22.35 6.45
N PHE A 237 12.77 -23.66 6.67
CA PHE A 237 13.97 -24.44 6.37
C PHE A 237 13.66 -25.45 5.28
N ILE A 238 14.47 -25.43 4.23
CA ILE A 238 14.48 -26.44 3.17
C ILE A 238 15.77 -27.23 3.33
N ASN A 239 15.65 -28.51 3.70
CA ASN A 239 16.75 -29.44 3.73
C ASN A 239 17.13 -29.77 2.29
N ASN A 240 18.38 -29.49 1.96
CA ASN A 240 19.00 -29.87 0.72
C ASN A 240 19.80 -31.15 1.00
N GLN A 241 19.25 -32.30 0.59
CA GLN A 241 20.03 -33.53 0.56
C GLN A 241 20.90 -33.51 -0.69
N ASN A 242 22.21 -33.31 -0.52
CA ASN A 242 23.12 -33.59 -1.61
C ASN A 242 23.28 -35.13 -1.72
N ALA A 243 23.20 -35.67 -2.93
CA ALA A 243 23.51 -37.06 -3.25
C ALA A 243 24.87 -37.55 -2.69
N TYR A 244 25.77 -36.62 -2.36
CA TYR A 244 27.09 -36.88 -1.78
C TYR A 244 27.16 -36.80 -0.23
N GLY A 245 26.02 -36.74 0.48
CA GLY A 245 25.95 -37.06 1.91
C GLY A 245 26.18 -35.92 2.91
N ALA A 246 26.30 -34.66 2.46
CA ALA A 246 26.24 -33.49 3.33
C ALA A 246 24.85 -32.85 3.26
N TYR A 247 24.14 -32.82 4.39
CA TYR A 247 22.88 -32.11 4.52
C TYR A 247 23.17 -30.61 4.54
N GLY A 248 22.72 -29.86 3.53
CA GLY A 248 22.62 -28.40 3.61
C GLY A 248 21.22 -28.01 4.10
N ARG A 249 21.08 -26.86 4.75
CA ARG A 249 19.76 -26.26 5.02
C ARG A 249 19.71 -24.87 4.41
N ILE A 250 18.76 -24.64 3.51
CA ILE A 250 18.46 -23.29 3.06
C ILE A 250 17.46 -22.72 4.05
N MET A 251 17.83 -21.61 4.69
CA MET A 251 16.93 -20.88 5.57
C MET A 251 16.39 -19.68 4.81
N PHE A 252 15.07 -19.59 4.76
CA PHE A 252 14.34 -18.43 4.27
C PHE A 252 13.92 -17.64 5.51
N GLU A 253 14.57 -16.49 5.73
CA GLU A 253 14.27 -15.59 6.84
C GLU A 253 13.54 -14.37 6.31
N ASP A 254 12.63 -13.83 7.13
CA ASP A 254 11.99 -12.54 6.89
C ASP A 254 11.45 -12.38 5.46
N ILE A 255 10.72 -13.40 4.97
CA ILE A 255 9.94 -13.26 3.73
C ILE A 255 8.78 -12.32 4.05
N GLU A 256 9.05 -11.03 4.02
CA GLU A 256 8.09 -9.95 4.18
C GLU A 256 8.32 -8.94 3.05
N GLY A 257 7.24 -8.52 2.39
CA GLY A 257 7.29 -7.42 1.42
C GLY A 257 7.67 -7.82 -0.01
N GLY A 258 7.52 -9.09 -0.39
CA GLY A 258 7.51 -9.47 -1.80
C GLY A 258 6.33 -8.80 -2.50
N LEU A 259 6.58 -7.80 -3.34
CA LEU A 259 5.54 -7.08 -4.08
C LEU A 259 5.26 -7.78 -5.41
N VAL A 260 4.01 -8.18 -5.66
CA VAL A 260 3.55 -8.51 -7.00
C VAL A 260 3.54 -7.22 -7.83
N THR A 261 4.59 -7.00 -8.61
CA THR A 261 4.71 -5.81 -9.48
C THR A 261 4.73 -6.20 -10.94
N ASN A 262 4.02 -5.39 -11.75
CA ASN A 262 3.89 -5.40 -13.20
C ASN A 262 2.71 -6.22 -13.75
N ASN A 263 1.71 -5.51 -14.27
CA ASN A 263 0.79 -6.02 -15.29
C ASN A 263 0.12 -7.37 -14.94
N CYS A 264 -0.24 -7.56 -13.67
CA CYS A 264 -0.85 -8.81 -13.19
C CYS A 264 0.02 -10.05 -13.42
N THR A 265 1.33 -9.84 -13.47
CA THR A 265 2.33 -10.87 -13.69
C THR A 265 3.14 -11.02 -12.42
N PRO A 266 3.17 -12.20 -11.80
CA PRO A 266 3.88 -12.36 -10.55
C PRO A 266 5.37 -12.19 -10.74
N ILE A 267 5.91 -11.21 -10.02
CA ILE A 267 7.33 -11.13 -9.73
C ILE A 267 7.50 -11.32 -8.23
N PHE A 268 8.21 -12.37 -7.83
CA PHE A 268 8.51 -12.61 -6.41
C PHE A 268 9.98 -12.36 -6.19
N VAL A 269 10.34 -11.44 -5.30
CA VAL A 269 11.72 -11.27 -4.86
C VAL A 269 11.79 -11.61 -3.38
N PHE A 270 12.53 -12.65 -3.01
CA PHE A 270 12.82 -12.93 -1.61
C PHE A 270 14.29 -13.24 -1.39
N THR A 271 14.74 -12.97 -0.18
CA THR A 271 16.13 -13.20 0.23
C THR A 271 16.22 -14.55 0.94
N ALA A 272 17.17 -15.41 0.56
CA ALA A 272 17.47 -16.61 1.34
C ALA A 272 18.95 -16.67 1.73
N THR A 273 19.20 -17.24 2.91
CA THR A 273 20.55 -17.41 3.46
C THR A 273 20.83 -18.92 3.60
N PRO A 274 21.77 -19.49 2.82
CA PRO A 274 22.12 -20.89 2.99
C PRO A 274 22.90 -21.09 4.30
N THR A 275 22.48 -22.08 5.07
CA THR A 275 23.16 -22.54 6.29
C THR A 275 23.70 -23.95 6.07
N LEU A 276 25.00 -24.14 6.28
CA LEU A 276 25.59 -25.48 6.31
C LEU A 276 25.66 -25.95 7.77
N PRO A 277 24.94 -27.01 8.17
CA PRO A 277 24.84 -27.42 9.57
C PRO A 277 26.19 -27.84 10.19
N ASP A 278 27.14 -28.38 9.40
CA ASP A 278 28.32 -29.03 9.98
C ASP A 278 29.69 -28.46 9.57
N SER A 279 29.78 -27.65 8.52
CA SER A 279 31.09 -27.29 7.93
C SER A 279 31.83 -26.15 8.66
N GLY A 280 31.17 -25.36 9.51
CA GLY A 280 31.77 -24.16 10.11
C GLY A 280 32.10 -23.05 9.10
N TYR A 281 31.67 -23.21 7.85
CA TYR A 281 31.82 -22.22 6.78
C TYR A 281 30.44 -21.79 6.31
N TRP A 282 30.15 -20.50 6.49
CA TRP A 282 28.98 -19.84 5.91
C TRP A 282 29.33 -19.47 4.47
N TRP A 283 28.79 -20.22 3.50
CA TRP A 283 28.91 -19.84 2.10
C TRP A 283 27.92 -18.72 1.81
N GLY A 284 28.43 -17.48 1.83
CA GLY A 284 27.86 -16.37 1.07
C GLY A 284 26.70 -15.66 1.76
N GLY A 285 26.69 -14.34 1.57
CA GLY A 285 25.62 -13.47 2.02
C GLY A 285 24.27 -13.77 1.36
N PRO A 286 23.25 -12.96 1.67
CA PRO A 286 21.90 -13.15 1.15
C PRO A 286 21.87 -13.32 -0.38
N PHE A 287 21.06 -14.26 -0.85
CA PHE A 287 20.73 -14.44 -2.26
C PHE A 287 19.34 -13.89 -2.52
N ASP A 288 19.19 -13.06 -3.55
CA ASP A 288 17.85 -12.69 -4.03
C ASP A 288 17.37 -13.76 -5.01
N PHE A 289 16.23 -14.36 -4.72
CA PHE A 289 15.48 -15.18 -5.66
C PHE A 289 14.42 -14.32 -6.29
N MET A 290 14.46 -14.16 -7.61
CA MET A 290 13.47 -13.41 -8.36
C MET A 290 12.69 -14.33 -9.31
N PHE A 291 11.46 -14.69 -8.99
CA PHE A 291 10.57 -15.46 -9.88
C PHE A 291 9.87 -14.49 -10.81
N ILE A 292 9.94 -14.67 -12.13
CA ILE A 292 9.31 -13.80 -13.13
C ILE A 292 8.49 -14.67 -14.08
N LYS A 293 7.17 -14.68 -13.95
CA LYS A 293 6.32 -15.21 -15.04
C LYS A 293 6.33 -14.20 -16.20
N ASP A 294 6.34 -14.61 -17.45
CA ASP A 294 6.17 -13.72 -18.59
C ASP A 294 4.72 -13.79 -19.09
N SER A 295 4.38 -12.92 -20.03
CA SER A 295 3.02 -12.87 -20.62
C SER A 295 2.64 -14.13 -21.42
N LYS A 296 3.60 -15.03 -21.68
CA LYS A 296 3.38 -16.34 -22.32
C LYS A 296 3.31 -17.47 -21.29
N GLY A 297 3.41 -17.14 -20.00
CA GLY A 297 3.38 -18.09 -18.89
C GLY A 297 4.73 -18.75 -18.60
N HIS A 298 5.82 -18.39 -19.28
CA HIS A 298 7.15 -18.90 -18.91
C HIS A 298 7.62 -18.23 -17.63
N VAL A 299 8.18 -18.99 -16.70
CA VAL A 299 8.71 -18.41 -15.48
C VAL A 299 10.23 -18.54 -15.43
N THR A 300 10.91 -17.42 -15.20
CA THR A 300 12.34 -17.34 -14.93
C THR A 300 12.57 -17.08 -13.44
N VAL A 301 13.21 -17.99 -12.71
CA VAL A 301 13.74 -17.69 -11.38
C VAL A 301 15.18 -17.22 -11.50
N LYS A 302 15.50 -15.96 -11.17
CA LYS A 302 16.88 -15.48 -11.14
C LYS A 302 17.41 -15.50 -9.72
N ILE A 303 18.49 -16.23 -9.50
CA ILE A 303 19.28 -16.12 -8.28
C ILE A 303 20.37 -15.07 -8.51
N ASN A 304 20.25 -13.89 -7.90
CA ASN A 304 21.31 -12.88 -7.95
C ASN A 304 22.49 -13.34 -7.09
N LYS A 305 23.72 -12.99 -7.52
CA LYS A 305 24.95 -13.37 -6.82
C LYS A 305 24.90 -12.97 -5.34
N PRO A 306 25.54 -13.75 -4.45
CA PRO A 306 25.55 -13.46 -3.03
C PRO A 306 26.11 -12.06 -2.77
N ILE A 307 25.39 -11.28 -1.96
CA ILE A 307 25.84 -9.97 -1.51
C ILE A 307 26.89 -10.19 -0.40
N GLY A 308 28.12 -10.58 -0.78
CA GLY A 308 29.23 -10.68 0.17
C GLY A 308 30.29 -11.73 -0.16
N LYS A 309 31.49 -11.53 0.38
CA LYS A 309 32.55 -12.55 0.40
C LYS A 309 32.20 -13.62 1.44
N PRO A 310 32.62 -14.88 1.27
CA PRO A 310 32.48 -15.91 2.31
C PRO A 310 33.09 -15.40 3.63
N VAL A 311 32.32 -15.47 4.71
CA VAL A 311 32.80 -15.10 6.05
C VAL A 311 33.03 -16.39 6.84
N LYS A 312 34.22 -16.53 7.41
CA LYS A 312 34.55 -17.66 8.28
C LYS A 312 33.79 -17.50 9.60
N ASP A 313 33.17 -18.56 10.12
CA ASP A 313 32.44 -18.50 11.40
C ASP A 313 33.40 -18.04 12.51
N PRO A 314 33.16 -16.89 13.19
CA PRO A 314 34.05 -16.42 14.24
C PRO A 314 34.05 -17.35 15.48
N ARG A 315 33.12 -18.32 15.56
CA ARG A 315 33.05 -19.32 16.62
C ARG A 315 33.86 -20.59 16.32
N ARG A 316 34.53 -20.72 15.16
CA ARG A 316 35.38 -21.86 14.78
C ARG A 316 36.75 -21.46 14.21
#